data_AF-E4WSV0-F1
#
_entry.id   AF-E4WSV0-F1
#
_cell.length_a   1.000
_cell.length_b   1.000
_cell.length_c   1.000
_cell.angle_alpha   90.00
_cell.angle_beta   90.00
_cell.angle_gamma   90.00
#
_symmetry.space_group_name_H-M   'P 1'
#
loop_
_entity.id
_entity.type
_entity.pdbx_description
1 polymer ?
#
loop_
_entity_poly.entity_id
_entity_poly.type
_entity_poly.pdbx_seq_one_letter_code
_entity_poly.pdbx_strand_id
1 'polypeptide(L)'
;MKVFSLVSVVLVAAIQDGNPNDRIAKIEEHVQTMIDLIPETPNHFKQRYSNRLNGLVQLAKNSVTGTNCHSTNGYSADDEEEDVKVFTVDDPCKLNSQINSALSSFARNWACVGRGKTHRQTVRRARKVKAFYNNRQNC
;
A
#
# COMPACT_ATOMS: atom_id res chain seq x y z
N MET A 1 9.69 6.18 -38.56
CA MET A 1 10.00 5.58 -37.25
C MET A 1 9.80 6.65 -36.18
N LYS A 2 8.73 6.56 -35.38
CA LYS A 2 8.49 7.49 -34.27
C LYS A 2 9.05 6.85 -33.01
N VAL A 3 10.14 7.42 -32.49
CA VAL A 3 10.73 7.05 -31.21
C VAL A 3 9.80 7.61 -30.12
N PHE A 4 8.99 6.74 -29.51
CA PHE A 4 8.22 7.12 -28.31
C PHE A 4 9.21 7.19 -27.15
N SER A 5 9.65 8.40 -26.83
CA SER A 5 10.39 8.68 -25.60
C SER A 5 9.46 8.38 -24.43
N LEU A 6 9.76 7.33 -23.67
CA LEU A 6 9.08 6.98 -22.41
C LEU A 6 9.44 8.04 -21.37
N VAL A 7 8.60 9.06 -21.24
CA VAL A 7 8.64 9.95 -20.07
C VAL A 7 8.04 9.16 -18.92
N SER A 8 8.89 8.58 -18.06
CA SER A 8 8.47 7.98 -16.79
C SER A 8 7.80 9.06 -15.94
N VAL A 9 6.47 8.97 -15.79
CA VAL A 9 5.71 9.84 -14.90
C VAL A 9 5.90 9.34 -13.47
N VAL A 10 6.92 9.86 -12.79
CA VAL A 10 7.08 9.67 -11.35
C VAL A 10 6.13 10.62 -10.65
N LEU A 11 5.08 10.10 -10.03
CA LEU A 11 4.25 10.91 -9.14
C LEU A 11 5.03 11.09 -7.83
N VAL A 12 5.86 12.13 -7.77
CA VAL A 12 6.52 12.57 -6.54
C VAL A 12 5.48 13.29 -5.71
N ALA A 13 4.84 12.56 -4.83
CA ALA A 13 3.91 13.16 -3.92
C ALA A 13 4.62 13.22 -2.56
N ALA A 14 5.21 14.38 -2.24
CA ALA A 14 5.79 14.65 -0.93
C ALA A 14 4.73 14.39 0.16
N ILE A 15 4.98 13.42 1.04
CA ILE A 15 4.13 13.15 2.20
C ILE A 15 4.56 14.18 3.25
N GLN A 16 3.73 15.16 3.56
CA GLN A 16 3.95 16.00 4.73
C GLN A 16 3.75 15.11 5.97
N ASP A 17 4.83 14.89 6.71
CA ASP A 17 4.82 14.10 7.94
C ASP A 17 3.84 14.71 8.95
N GLY A 18 2.86 13.91 9.40
CA GLY A 18 2.08 14.24 10.60
C GLY A 18 0.67 13.65 10.64
N ASN A 19 -0.08 13.70 9.53
CA ASN A 19 -1.49 13.30 9.54
C ASN A 19 -1.70 11.89 8.96
N PRO A 20 -2.12 10.90 9.78
CA PRO A 20 -2.38 9.55 9.29
C PRO A 20 -3.51 9.49 8.24
N ASN A 21 -4.49 10.40 8.30
CA ASN A 21 -5.60 10.40 7.35
C ASN A 21 -5.14 10.83 5.94
N ASP A 22 -4.29 11.84 5.85
CA ASP A 22 -3.76 12.30 4.56
C ASP A 22 -2.85 11.23 3.95
N ARG A 23 -2.06 10.57 4.80
CA ARG A 23 -1.16 9.49 4.38
C ARG A 23 -1.92 8.27 3.85
N ILE A 24 -2.99 7.84 4.53
CA ILE A 24 -3.78 6.69 4.05
C ILE A 24 -4.61 7.05 2.82
N ALA A 25 -5.13 8.28 2.71
CA ALA A 25 -5.84 8.75 1.52
C ALA A 25 -4.95 8.73 0.27
N LYS A 26 -3.68 9.10 0.43
CA LYS A 26 -2.69 9.05 -0.64
C LYS A 26 -2.32 7.64 -1.08
N ILE A 27 -2.20 6.73 -0.11
CA ILE A 27 -2.03 5.30 -0.41
C ILE A 27 -3.27 4.78 -1.16
N GLU A 28 -4.47 5.21 -0.78
CA GLU A 28 -5.74 4.85 -1.43
C GLU A 28 -5.81 5.33 -2.90
N GLU A 29 -5.30 6.54 -3.21
CA GLU A 29 -5.17 7.03 -4.58
C GLU A 29 -4.29 6.11 -5.46
N HIS A 30 -3.13 5.71 -4.92
CA HIS A 30 -2.24 4.78 -5.62
C HIS A 30 -2.81 3.37 -5.73
N VAL A 31 -3.57 2.92 -4.72
CA VAL A 31 -4.34 1.67 -4.78
C VAL A 31 -5.34 1.72 -5.93
N GLN A 32 -6.06 2.83 -6.09
CA GLN A 32 -7.02 2.98 -7.18
C GLN A 32 -6.32 2.97 -8.54
N THR A 33 -5.23 3.73 -8.67
CA THR A 33 -4.39 3.72 -9.89
C THR A 33 -3.92 2.30 -10.23
N MET A 34 -3.42 1.56 -9.23
CA MET A 34 -2.99 0.17 -9.40
C MET A 34 -4.12 -0.76 -9.87
N ILE A 35 -5.33 -0.59 -9.34
CA ILE A 35 -6.50 -1.37 -9.75
C ILE A 35 -6.89 -1.04 -11.18
N ASP A 36 -6.84 0.23 -11.58
CA ASP A 36 -7.22 0.68 -12.92
C ASP A 36 -6.22 0.24 -14.00
N LEU A 37 -4.96 0.02 -13.64
CA LEU A 37 -3.94 -0.57 -14.52
C LEU A 37 -4.19 -2.05 -14.83
N ILE A 38 -5.05 -2.75 -14.06
CA ILE A 38 -5.33 -4.16 -14.28
C ILE A 38 -6.50 -4.29 -15.27
N PRO A 39 -6.30 -4.94 -16.43
CA PRO A 39 -7.37 -5.16 -17.39
C PRO A 39 -8.44 -6.10 -16.82
N GLU A 40 -9.68 -5.96 -17.28
CA GLU A 40 -10.72 -6.94 -16.97
C GLU A 40 -10.36 -8.30 -17.57
N THR A 41 -10.54 -9.35 -16.78
CA THR A 41 -10.22 -10.72 -17.20
C THR A 41 -11.41 -11.65 -16.93
N PRO A 42 -11.65 -12.68 -17.77
CA PRO A 42 -12.75 -13.64 -17.57
C PRO A 42 -12.70 -14.37 -16.24
N ASN A 43 -11.50 -14.49 -15.65
CA ASN A 43 -11.32 -15.13 -14.36
C ASN A 43 -11.53 -14.19 -13.16
N HIS A 44 -12.07 -12.97 -13.34
CA HIS A 44 -12.33 -11.99 -12.27
C HIS A 44 -11.12 -11.66 -11.39
N PHE A 45 -9.91 -11.67 -11.96
CA PHE A 45 -8.69 -11.40 -11.18
C PHE A 45 -8.68 -9.99 -10.59
N LYS A 46 -9.00 -8.96 -11.40
CA LYS A 46 -9.08 -7.56 -10.97
C LYS A 46 -10.01 -7.39 -9.78
N GLN A 47 -11.20 -7.97 -9.82
CA GLN A 47 -12.17 -7.93 -8.73
C GLN A 47 -11.63 -8.60 -7.46
N ARG A 48 -11.01 -9.78 -7.56
CA ARG A 48 -10.43 -10.46 -6.39
C ARG A 48 -9.27 -9.66 -5.79
N TYR A 49 -8.41 -9.08 -6.63
CA TYR A 49 -7.28 -8.28 -6.19
C TYR A 49 -7.74 -6.99 -5.52
N SER A 50 -8.63 -6.22 -6.16
CA SER A 50 -9.21 -4.99 -5.61
C SER A 50 -9.92 -5.25 -4.28
N ASN A 51 -10.73 -6.30 -4.17
CA ASN A 51 -11.38 -6.65 -2.90
C ASN A 51 -10.37 -6.90 -1.77
N ARG A 52 -9.25 -7.57 -2.07
CA ARG A 52 -8.21 -7.84 -1.08
C ARG A 52 -7.43 -6.58 -0.69
N LEU A 53 -7.09 -5.75 -1.67
CA LEU A 53 -6.32 -4.53 -1.44
C LEU A 53 -7.16 -3.45 -0.75
N ASN A 54 -8.41 -3.24 -1.18
CA ASN A 54 -9.35 -2.33 -0.53
C ASN A 54 -9.70 -2.82 0.89
N GLY A 55 -9.89 -4.12 1.09
CA GLY A 55 -10.10 -4.68 2.43
C GLY A 55 -8.92 -4.46 3.36
N LEU A 56 -7.69 -4.39 2.82
CA LEU A 56 -6.49 -4.07 3.58
C LEU A 56 -6.42 -2.58 3.93
N VAL A 57 -6.72 -1.68 2.99
CA VAL A 57 -6.81 -0.23 3.23
C VAL A 57 -7.86 0.06 4.30
N GLN A 58 -9.05 -0.54 4.20
CA GLN A 58 -10.11 -0.34 5.19
C GLN A 58 -9.74 -0.86 6.58
N LEU A 59 -9.05 -2.00 6.66
CA LEU A 59 -8.51 -2.50 7.94
C LEU A 59 -7.55 -1.49 8.56
N ALA A 60 -6.67 -0.88 7.76
CA ALA A 60 -5.75 0.14 8.22
C ALA A 60 -6.49 1.41 8.67
N LYS A 61 -7.41 1.95 7.86
CA LYS A 61 -8.23 3.14 8.19
C LYS A 61 -8.98 2.99 9.51
N ASN A 62 -9.64 1.85 9.70
CA ASN A 62 -10.44 1.57 10.89
C ASN A 62 -9.61 1.36 12.17
N SER A 63 -8.29 1.30 12.05
CA SER A 63 -7.37 1.10 13.17
C SER A 63 -6.66 2.37 13.64
N VAL A 64 -6.92 3.51 12.98
CA VAL A 64 -6.28 4.79 13.28
C VAL A 64 -6.96 5.48 14.45
N THR A 65 -6.15 6.01 15.38
CA THR A 65 -6.62 6.85 16.51
C THR A 65 -6.21 8.31 16.39
N GLY A 66 -5.54 8.70 15.30
CA GLY A 66 -5.00 10.04 15.09
C GLY A 66 -3.64 10.29 15.75
N THR A 67 -3.15 9.34 16.56
CA THR A 67 -1.84 9.39 17.22
C THR A 67 -0.93 8.29 16.72
N ASN A 68 0.39 8.56 16.70
CA ASN A 68 1.38 7.53 16.39
C ASN A 68 1.48 6.56 17.57
N CYS A 69 1.42 5.27 17.28
CA CYS A 69 1.46 4.18 18.25
C CYS A 69 2.55 3.15 17.91
N HIS A 70 3.58 3.55 17.18
CA HIS A 70 4.72 2.71 16.79
C HIS A 70 5.33 1.97 17.99
N SER A 71 5.67 2.72 19.05
CA SER A 71 6.24 2.15 20.28
C SER A 71 5.25 1.24 21.01
N THR A 72 3.97 1.64 21.10
CA THR A 72 2.90 0.82 21.70
C THR A 72 2.62 -0.47 20.92
N ASN A 73 2.84 -0.46 19.60
CA ASN A 73 2.76 -1.64 18.75
C ASN A 73 3.93 -2.61 18.95
N GLY A 74 4.94 -2.20 19.72
CA GLY A 74 6.12 -3.00 20.05
C GLY A 74 7.15 -3.05 18.93
N TYR A 75 7.22 -1.98 18.13
CA TYR A 75 8.29 -1.73 17.18
C TYR A 75 9.32 -0.79 17.80
N SER A 76 10.61 -1.07 17.61
CA SER A 76 11.69 -0.14 17.96
C SER A 76 11.95 0.84 16.82
N ALA A 77 12.66 1.94 17.09
CA ALA A 77 13.11 2.86 16.05
C ALA A 77 13.94 2.15 14.95
N ASP A 78 14.54 1.00 15.27
CA ASP A 78 15.30 0.17 14.32
C ASP A 78 14.40 -0.74 13.44
N ASP A 79 13.12 -0.90 13.80
CA ASP A 79 12.12 -1.66 13.02
C ASP A 79 11.43 -0.80 11.94
N GLU A 80 11.84 0.47 11.80
CA GLU A 80 11.42 1.36 10.72
C GLU A 80 11.95 0.82 9.37
N GLU A 81 11.15 0.00 8.69
CA GLU A 81 11.33 -0.21 7.25
C GLU A 81 11.13 1.14 6.54
N GLU A 82 12.05 1.47 5.63
CA GLU A 82 12.11 2.73 4.88
C GLU A 82 10.72 3.11 4.34
N ASP A 83 10.21 4.26 4.80
CA ASP A 83 8.91 4.74 4.39
C ASP A 83 8.91 5.06 2.89
N VAL A 84 7.96 4.46 2.16
CA VAL A 84 7.88 4.64 0.71
C VAL A 84 7.31 6.03 0.42
N LYS A 85 8.17 6.95 0.01
CA LYS A 85 7.80 8.33 -0.37
C LYS A 85 7.57 8.51 -1.88
N VAL A 86 7.84 7.49 -2.69
CA VAL A 86 7.77 7.55 -4.15
C VAL A 86 7.01 6.34 -4.69
N PHE A 87 6.02 6.61 -5.55
CA PHE A 87 5.22 5.60 -6.23
C PHE A 87 5.51 5.66 -7.74
N THR A 88 5.87 4.51 -8.30
CA THR A 88 6.32 4.35 -9.70
C THR A 88 5.18 3.74 -10.51
N VAL A 89 4.37 4.58 -11.16
CA VAL A 89 3.11 4.16 -11.79
C VAL A 89 3.32 3.40 -13.12
N ASP A 90 4.44 3.64 -13.80
CA ASP A 90 4.83 3.00 -15.06
C ASP A 90 5.30 1.55 -14.89
N ASP A 91 5.56 1.10 -13.67
CA ASP A 91 5.90 -0.28 -13.34
C ASP A 91 4.88 -0.85 -12.34
N PRO A 92 3.83 -1.56 -12.80
CA PRO A 92 2.81 -2.12 -11.93
C PRO A 92 3.34 -3.11 -10.88
N CYS A 93 4.44 -3.82 -11.17
CA CYS A 93 5.07 -4.73 -10.22
C CYS A 93 5.70 -3.94 -9.06
N LYS A 94 6.41 -2.86 -9.40
CA LYS A 94 7.01 -1.96 -8.42
C LYS A 94 5.96 -1.17 -7.66
N LEU A 95 4.91 -0.67 -8.33
CA LEU A 95 3.78 0.03 -7.71
C LEU A 95 3.09 -0.86 -6.67
N ASN A 96 2.80 -2.12 -7.02
CA ASN A 96 2.23 -3.09 -6.07
C ASN A 96 3.14 -3.29 -4.85
N SER A 97 4.45 -3.43 -5.05
CA SER A 97 5.40 -3.55 -3.93
C SER A 97 5.41 -2.30 -3.05
N GLN A 98 5.45 -1.12 -3.66
CA GLN A 98 5.45 0.18 -2.98
C GLN A 98 4.18 0.40 -2.15
N ILE A 99 3.00 0.11 -2.70
CA ILE A 99 1.72 0.19 -2.00
C ILE A 99 1.70 -0.72 -0.76
N ASN A 100 2.12 -1.98 -0.90
CA ASN A 100 2.10 -2.92 0.21
C ASN A 100 3.14 -2.58 1.29
N SER A 101 4.29 -2.02 0.91
CA SER A 101 5.28 -1.47 1.84
C SER A 101 4.75 -0.24 2.57
N ALA A 102 4.12 0.70 1.85
CA ALA A 102 3.50 1.89 2.42
C ALA A 102 2.37 1.53 3.42
N LEU A 103 1.50 0.57 3.07
CA LEU A 103 0.47 0.06 3.98
C LEU A 103 1.06 -0.63 5.22
N SER A 104 2.17 -1.35 5.05
CA SER A 104 2.86 -2.01 6.16
C SER A 104 3.47 -0.97 7.12
N SER A 105 4.21 0.00 6.58
CA SER A 105 4.78 1.11 7.36
C SER A 105 3.70 1.93 8.07
N PHE A 106 2.62 2.26 7.34
CA PHE A 106 1.45 2.93 7.90
C PHE A 106 0.88 2.15 9.09
N ALA A 107 0.70 0.84 8.96
CA ALA A 107 0.14 0.02 10.03
C ALA A 107 1.06 -0.06 11.25
N ARG A 108 2.38 -0.16 11.07
CA ARG A 108 3.33 -0.15 12.20
C ARG A 108 3.19 1.12 13.02
N ASN A 109 3.07 2.25 12.34
CA ASN A 109 3.04 3.57 12.94
C ASN A 109 1.67 4.01 13.48
N TRP A 110 0.57 3.65 12.82
CA TRP A 110 -0.74 4.28 13.04
C TRP A 110 -1.90 3.31 13.27
N ALA A 111 -1.70 1.99 13.11
CA ALA A 111 -2.75 1.01 13.41
C ALA A 111 -2.77 0.65 14.91
N CYS A 112 -3.40 1.50 15.70
CA CYS A 112 -3.35 1.48 17.16
C CYS A 112 -4.45 0.63 17.81
N VAL A 113 -5.61 0.51 17.15
CA VAL A 113 -6.79 -0.15 17.71
C VAL A 113 -7.36 -1.24 16.79
N GLY A 114 -8.24 -2.07 17.36
CA GLY A 114 -8.94 -3.12 16.64
C GLY A 114 -8.84 -4.48 17.33
N ARG A 115 -9.52 -5.48 16.76
CA ARG A 115 -9.57 -6.83 17.33
C ARG A 115 -8.25 -7.56 17.04
N GLY A 116 -7.48 -7.83 18.10
CA GLY A 116 -6.16 -8.46 18.02
C GLY A 116 -5.06 -7.47 17.62
N LYS A 117 -3.85 -7.96 17.33
CA LYS A 117 -2.72 -7.11 16.91
C LYS A 117 -2.91 -6.61 15.47
N THR A 118 -3.75 -5.60 15.25
CA THR A 118 -4.17 -5.12 13.92
C THR A 118 -2.99 -4.76 13.03
N HIS A 119 -1.98 -4.06 13.55
CA HIS A 119 -0.74 -3.78 12.84
C HIS A 119 -0.12 -5.05 12.22
N ARG A 120 -0.01 -6.16 12.98
CA ARG A 120 0.53 -7.43 12.46
C ARG A 120 -0.37 -8.06 11.42
N GLN A 121 -1.68 -7.94 11.59
CA GLN A 121 -2.64 -8.47 10.63
C GLN A 121 -2.52 -7.73 9.30
N THR A 122 -2.43 -6.40 9.32
CA THR A 122 -2.24 -5.56 8.14
C THR A 122 -0.94 -5.90 7.45
N VAL A 123 0.20 -5.92 8.16
CA VAL A 123 1.51 -6.29 7.58
C VAL A 123 1.48 -7.70 6.95
N ARG A 124 0.89 -8.70 7.63
CA ARG A 124 0.78 -10.07 7.10
C ARG A 124 -0.12 -10.14 5.87
N ARG A 125 -1.25 -9.42 5.88
CA ARG A 125 -2.18 -9.38 4.75
C ARG A 125 -1.55 -8.66 3.56
N ALA A 126 -0.83 -7.55 3.77
CA ALA A 126 -0.06 -6.85 2.74
C ALA A 126 0.89 -7.80 2.01
N ARG A 127 1.68 -8.60 2.76
CA ARG A 127 2.56 -9.62 2.15
C ARG A 127 1.80 -10.62 1.27
N LYS A 128 0.62 -11.08 1.71
CA LYS A 128 -0.22 -12.01 0.94
C LYS A 128 -0.84 -11.36 -0.30
N VAL A 129 -1.25 -10.10 -0.21
CA VAL A 129 -1.81 -9.34 -1.34
C VAL A 129 -0.73 -9.07 -2.38
N LYS A 130 0.46 -8.62 -1.95
CA LYS A 130 1.65 -8.48 -2.80
C LYS A 130 1.93 -9.77 -3.56
N ALA A 131 2.09 -10.89 -2.84
CA ALA A 131 2.39 -12.18 -3.46
C ALA A 131 1.30 -12.65 -4.44
N PHE A 132 0.03 -12.39 -4.13
CA PHE A 132 -1.08 -12.75 -5.02
C PHE A 132 -1.02 -12.03 -6.38
N TYR A 133 -0.59 -10.77 -6.39
CA TYR A 133 -0.37 -10.03 -7.63
C TYR A 133 0.89 -10.50 -8.36
N ASN A 134 2.01 -10.57 -7.65
CA ASN A 134 3.31 -10.97 -8.20
C ASN A 134 3.24 -12.33 -8.90
N ASN A 135 2.70 -13.34 -8.22
CA ASN A 135 2.55 -14.69 -8.78
C ASN A 135 1.69 -14.75 -10.05
N ARG A 136 0.78 -13.78 -10.25
CA ARG A 136 -0.09 -13.73 -11.43
C ARG A 136 0.55 -13.00 -12.60
N GLN A 137 1.31 -11.95 -12.30
CA GLN A 137 1.88 -11.04 -13.29
C GLN A 137 3.37 -11.31 -13.56
N ASN A 138 3.93 -12.35 -12.94
CA ASN A 138 5.36 -12.70 -13.01
C ASN A 138 6.27 -11.56 -12.58
N CYS A 139 5.88 -10.94 -11.46
CA CYS A 139 6.75 -10.18 -10.57
C CYS A 139 7.17 -11.07 -9.38
#